data_AF-A0A423V5N8-F1
#
_entry.id   AF-A0A423V5N8-F1
#
_cell.length_a   1.000
_cell.length_b   1.000
_cell.length_c   1.000
_cell.angle_alpha   90.00
_cell.angle_beta   90.00
_cell.angle_gamma   90.00
#
_symmetry.space_group_name_H-M   'P 1'
#
loop_
_entity.id
_entity.type
_entity.pdbx_description
1 polymer ?
#
loop_
_entity_poly.entity_id
_entity_poly.type
_entity_poly.pdbx_seq_one_letter_code
_entity_poly.pdbx_strand_id
1 'polypeptide(L)'
;MRQTETELAQVLRTGPFHLALRTALSVRGLPLQRVQHHLAHRGVKLGVTSLSYWQQGVRRPRRAESLRAVRALEEVLALPDGSLLRLLRDGDAPGEGDRPAGRSYRSLMEASGSVERLLAAMESPVDGGLHTVGHQERVRIGARRELAGRTSRHVVRAHRDGVDRYLAVHRGDPGCDPSRIAVRALENCRTGRVRWDGEAGVLVAELLFDTRLRSGETYLFGYGFDDGTGGASGEYVRGFTFGGGQYVLQVGFDEAALPVRCRRFAQASAGAARGARGDLTLTGRHRTVHLVEEGVRPGLIGIDWDWE
;
A
#
# COMPACT_ATOMS: atom_id res chain seq x y z
N MET A 1 7.88 -24.95 -23.69
CA MET A 1 6.82 -25.65 -22.93
C MET A 1 7.11 -25.73 -21.43
N ARG A 2 8.22 -26.33 -20.96
CA ARG A 2 8.52 -26.46 -19.51
C ARG A 2 8.64 -25.13 -18.74
N GLN A 3 9.20 -24.10 -19.36
CA GLN A 3 9.34 -22.77 -18.75
C GLN A 3 8.00 -22.05 -18.59
N THR A 4 7.10 -22.17 -19.58
CA THR A 4 5.77 -21.54 -19.58
C THR A 4 4.81 -22.20 -18.58
N GLU A 5 4.90 -23.51 -18.37
CA GLU A 5 4.16 -24.22 -17.30
C GLU A 5 4.67 -23.85 -15.90
N THR A 6 5.97 -23.62 -15.76
CA THR A 6 6.57 -23.16 -14.48
C THR A 6 6.12 -21.74 -14.15
N GLU A 7 6.10 -20.85 -15.16
CA GLU A 7 5.56 -19.49 -15.06
C GLU A 7 4.07 -19.51 -14.72
N LEU A 8 3.27 -20.37 -15.35
CA LEU A 8 1.86 -20.55 -15.03
C LEU A 8 1.68 -21.00 -13.57
N ALA A 9 2.45 -21.98 -13.10
CA ALA A 9 2.37 -22.46 -11.73
C ALA A 9 2.75 -21.38 -10.70
N GLN A 10 3.72 -20.52 -11.02
CA GLN A 10 4.11 -19.40 -10.16
C GLN A 10 3.02 -18.32 -10.11
N VAL A 11 2.52 -17.89 -11.27
CA VAL A 11 1.49 -16.84 -11.35
C VAL A 11 0.16 -17.33 -10.78
N LEU A 12 -0.18 -18.61 -10.90
CA LEU A 12 -1.34 -19.19 -10.22
C LEU A 12 -1.20 -19.16 -8.69
N ARG A 13 0.02 -19.25 -8.13
CA ARG A 13 0.25 -19.21 -6.68
C ARG A 13 0.18 -17.80 -6.09
N THR A 14 0.88 -16.84 -6.70
CA THR A 14 1.10 -15.52 -6.08
C THR A 14 0.76 -14.34 -7.00
N GLY A 15 0.38 -14.57 -8.25
CA GLY A 15 0.13 -13.51 -9.21
C GLY A 15 -1.28 -12.92 -9.12
N PRO A 16 -1.52 -11.70 -9.64
CA PRO A 16 -2.85 -11.12 -9.68
C PRO A 16 -3.76 -11.91 -10.65
N PHE A 17 -5.04 -12.05 -10.30
CA PHE A 17 -6.03 -12.85 -11.05
C PHE A 17 -6.01 -12.63 -12.58
N HIS A 18 -5.96 -11.38 -13.04
CA HIS A 18 -5.97 -11.06 -14.48
C HIS A 18 -4.71 -11.57 -15.21
N LEU A 19 -3.56 -11.51 -14.54
CA LEU A 19 -2.30 -12.04 -15.06
C LEU A 19 -2.35 -13.56 -15.11
N ALA A 20 -2.83 -14.22 -14.05
CA ALA A 20 -3.00 -15.67 -14.02
C ALA A 20 -3.95 -16.16 -15.11
N LEU A 21 -5.08 -15.48 -15.32
CA LEU A 21 -6.03 -15.80 -16.37
C LEU A 21 -5.42 -15.60 -17.76
N ARG A 22 -4.72 -14.48 -18.00
CA ARG A 22 -4.05 -14.23 -19.28
C ARG A 22 -2.98 -15.27 -19.60
N THR A 23 -2.16 -15.62 -18.61
CA THR A 23 -1.11 -16.63 -18.75
C THR A 23 -1.72 -18.01 -19.00
N ALA A 24 -2.79 -18.38 -18.28
CA ALA A 24 -3.50 -19.65 -18.51
C ALA A 24 -4.08 -19.74 -19.93
N LEU A 25 -4.75 -18.68 -20.41
CA LEU A 25 -5.28 -18.62 -21.78
C LEU A 25 -4.18 -18.77 -22.84
N SER A 26 -3.04 -18.10 -22.61
CA SER A 26 -1.90 -18.15 -23.52
C SER A 26 -1.25 -19.54 -23.54
N VAL A 27 -1.03 -20.16 -22.38
CA VAL A 27 -0.42 -21.50 -22.27
C VAL A 27 -1.31 -22.56 -22.91
N ARG A 28 -2.62 -22.44 -22.72
CA ARG A 28 -3.61 -23.38 -23.29
C ARG A 28 -3.95 -23.10 -24.75
N GLY A 29 -3.50 -21.97 -25.31
CA GLY A 29 -3.75 -21.60 -26.71
C GLY A 29 -5.24 -21.44 -27.04
N LEU A 30 -6.07 -21.07 -26.06
CA LEU A 30 -7.52 -20.97 -26.24
C LEU A 30 -7.95 -19.51 -26.45
N PRO A 31 -8.50 -19.15 -27.63
CA PRO A 31 -9.05 -17.83 -27.85
C PRO A 31 -10.35 -17.63 -27.03
N LEU A 32 -10.64 -16.39 -26.64
CA LEU A 32 -11.76 -16.07 -25.74
C LEU A 32 -13.12 -16.56 -26.25
N GLN A 33 -13.36 -16.54 -27.57
CA GLN A 33 -14.60 -17.05 -28.16
C GLN A 33 -14.74 -18.57 -27.98
N ARG A 34 -13.64 -19.31 -28.10
CA ARG A 34 -13.64 -20.77 -27.87
C ARG A 34 -13.87 -21.07 -26.40
N VAL A 35 -13.28 -20.30 -25.49
CA VAL A 35 -13.53 -20.43 -24.04
C VAL A 35 -14.99 -20.14 -23.70
N GLN A 36 -15.55 -19.06 -24.24
CA GLN A 36 -16.98 -18.75 -24.07
C GLN A 36 -17.86 -19.91 -24.53
N HIS A 37 -17.58 -20.49 -25.69
CA HIS A 37 -18.35 -21.60 -26.23
C HIS A 37 -18.32 -22.84 -25.30
N HIS A 38 -17.15 -23.16 -24.73
CA HIS A 38 -17.01 -24.26 -23.76
C HIS A 38 -17.73 -23.99 -22.43
N LEU A 39 -17.79 -22.73 -21.99
CA LEU A 39 -18.56 -22.31 -20.82
C LEU A 39 -20.07 -22.40 -21.08
N ALA A 40 -20.53 -21.99 -22.26
CA ALA A 40 -21.93 -22.06 -22.64
C ALA A 40 -22.44 -23.53 -22.68
N HIS A 41 -21.64 -24.46 -23.20
CA HIS A 41 -21.94 -25.89 -23.15
C HIS A 41 -22.08 -26.46 -21.74
N ARG A 42 -21.45 -25.83 -20.75
CA ARG A 42 -21.56 -26.17 -19.31
C ARG A 42 -22.67 -25.38 -18.60
N GLY A 43 -23.55 -24.70 -19.35
CA GLY A 43 -24.66 -23.91 -18.80
C GLY A 43 -24.24 -22.57 -18.19
N VAL A 44 -22.99 -22.12 -18.39
CA VAL A 44 -22.50 -20.83 -17.88
C VAL A 44 -22.61 -19.76 -18.96
N LYS A 45 -23.51 -18.80 -18.77
CA LYS A 45 -23.69 -17.66 -19.68
C LYS A 45 -22.72 -16.53 -19.34
N LEU A 46 -21.54 -16.52 -19.96
CA LEU A 46 -20.55 -15.45 -19.81
C LEU A 46 -20.27 -14.79 -21.17
N GLY A 47 -20.25 -13.46 -21.24
CA GLY A 47 -19.92 -12.73 -22.46
C GLY A 47 -18.42 -12.68 -22.75
N VAL A 48 -18.01 -12.64 -24.03
CA VAL A 48 -16.61 -12.42 -24.44
C VAL A 48 -16.06 -11.11 -23.86
N THR A 49 -16.88 -10.06 -23.80
CA THR A 49 -16.50 -8.77 -23.22
C THR A 49 -16.18 -8.89 -21.73
N SER A 50 -16.91 -9.72 -20.98
CA SER A 50 -16.64 -9.98 -19.56
C SER A 50 -15.31 -10.71 -19.38
N LEU A 51 -15.03 -11.72 -20.21
CA LEU A 51 -13.74 -12.42 -20.21
C LEU A 51 -12.58 -11.49 -20.57
N SER A 52 -12.77 -10.62 -21.56
CA SER A 52 -11.77 -9.63 -21.97
C SER A 52 -11.47 -8.64 -20.84
N TYR A 53 -12.50 -8.12 -20.17
CA TYR A 53 -12.32 -7.25 -19.00
C TYR A 53 -11.66 -7.94 -17.81
N TRP A 54 -11.87 -9.24 -17.63
CA TRP A 54 -11.17 -10.03 -16.61
C TRP A 54 -9.69 -10.22 -16.94
N GLN A 55 -9.36 -10.49 -18.21
CA GLN A 55 -7.98 -10.64 -18.70
C GLN A 55 -7.19 -9.31 -18.62
N GLN A 56 -7.85 -8.19 -18.87
CA GLN A 56 -7.25 -6.85 -18.79
C GLN A 56 -7.19 -6.30 -17.36
N GLY A 57 -7.82 -6.97 -16.39
CA GLY A 57 -7.91 -6.51 -15.00
C GLY A 57 -8.87 -5.34 -14.77
N VAL A 58 -9.63 -4.94 -15.78
CA VAL A 58 -10.63 -3.84 -15.73
C VAL A 58 -11.81 -4.19 -14.83
N ARG A 59 -12.20 -5.48 -14.77
CA ARG A 59 -13.23 -5.99 -13.85
C ARG A 59 -12.78 -7.28 -13.20
N ARG A 60 -13.22 -7.52 -11.97
CA ARG A 60 -13.01 -8.79 -11.25
C ARG A 60 -14.33 -9.51 -10.99
N PRO A 61 -14.39 -10.86 -11.15
CA PRO A 61 -15.53 -11.66 -10.73
C PRO A 61 -15.73 -11.57 -9.21
N ARG A 62 -16.91 -11.13 -8.76
CA ARG A 62 -17.28 -11.05 -7.33
C ARG A 62 -18.61 -11.73 -6.98
N ARG A 63 -19.59 -11.69 -7.89
CA ARG A 63 -20.92 -12.26 -7.66
C ARG A 63 -20.88 -13.79 -7.66
N ALA A 64 -21.77 -14.44 -6.91
CA ALA A 64 -21.85 -15.90 -6.83
C ALA A 64 -21.93 -16.57 -8.23
N GLU A 65 -22.68 -15.97 -9.16
CA GLU A 65 -22.75 -16.44 -10.55
C GLU A 65 -21.41 -16.31 -11.29
N SER A 66 -20.69 -15.20 -11.10
CA SER A 66 -19.37 -14.99 -11.70
C SER A 66 -18.31 -15.91 -11.08
N LEU A 67 -18.39 -16.22 -9.79
CA LEU A 67 -17.51 -17.19 -9.14
C LEU A 67 -17.78 -18.62 -9.63
N ARG A 68 -19.05 -18.98 -9.87
CA ARG A 68 -19.39 -20.24 -10.57
C ARG A 68 -18.80 -20.28 -11.97
N ALA A 69 -18.83 -19.16 -12.69
CA ALA A 69 -18.21 -19.07 -14.01
C ALA A 69 -16.68 -19.22 -13.95
N VAL A 70 -16.02 -18.73 -12.90
CA VAL A 70 -14.56 -18.92 -12.69
C VAL A 70 -14.22 -20.39 -12.40
N ARG A 71 -15.05 -21.12 -11.65
CA ARG A 71 -14.85 -22.58 -11.46
C ARG A 71 -14.91 -23.33 -12.79
N ALA A 72 -15.95 -23.07 -13.57
CA ALA A 72 -16.08 -23.67 -14.91
C ALA A 72 -14.92 -23.29 -15.84
N LEU A 73 -14.33 -22.10 -15.64
CA LEU A 73 -13.16 -21.64 -16.39
C LEU A 73 -11.88 -22.39 -16.01
N GLU A 74 -11.67 -22.73 -14.73
CA GLU A 74 -10.55 -23.58 -14.29
C GLU A 74 -10.60 -24.95 -14.97
N GLU A 75 -11.78 -25.55 -15.07
CA GLU A 75 -12.00 -26.82 -15.77
C GLU A 75 -11.71 -26.71 -17.28
N VAL A 76 -12.23 -25.67 -17.94
CA VAL A 76 -12.01 -25.43 -19.38
C VAL A 76 -10.51 -25.24 -19.68
N LEU A 77 -9.79 -24.60 -18.77
CA LEU A 77 -8.37 -24.32 -18.90
C LEU A 77 -7.49 -25.45 -18.33
N ALA A 78 -8.07 -26.56 -17.85
CA ALA A 78 -7.34 -27.65 -17.20
C ALA A 78 -6.33 -27.13 -16.16
N LEU A 79 -6.82 -26.29 -15.25
CA LEU A 79 -6.06 -25.75 -14.13
C LEU A 79 -6.36 -26.55 -12.86
N PRO A 80 -5.47 -26.55 -11.85
CA PRO A 80 -5.79 -27.11 -10.54
C PRO A 80 -7.02 -26.44 -9.94
N ASP A 81 -7.87 -27.25 -9.31
CA ASP A 81 -9.13 -26.80 -8.72
C ASP A 81 -8.93 -25.65 -7.74
N GLY A 82 -9.71 -24.58 -7.92
CA GLY A 82 -9.68 -23.41 -7.04
C GLY A 82 -8.43 -22.54 -7.17
N SER A 83 -7.55 -22.78 -8.14
CA SER A 83 -6.34 -21.98 -8.34
C SER A 83 -6.61 -20.52 -8.68
N LEU A 84 -7.55 -20.22 -9.59
CA LEU A 84 -7.99 -18.87 -9.93
C LEU A 84 -8.93 -18.30 -8.85
N LEU A 85 -9.81 -19.13 -8.29
CA LEU A 85 -10.69 -18.71 -7.19
C LEU A 85 -9.91 -18.26 -5.97
N ARG A 86 -8.82 -18.94 -5.63
CA ARG A 86 -7.96 -18.55 -4.52
C ARG A 86 -7.37 -17.16 -4.75
N LEU A 87 -6.95 -16.83 -5.98
CA LEU A 87 -6.46 -15.49 -6.32
C LEU A 87 -7.54 -14.40 -6.21
N LEU A 88 -8.82 -14.77 -6.33
CA LEU A 88 -9.94 -13.85 -6.09
C LEU A 88 -10.21 -13.65 -4.59
N ARG A 89 -9.94 -14.66 -3.75
CA ARG A 89 -10.09 -14.61 -2.28
C ARG A 89 -8.89 -13.94 -1.60
N ASP A 90 -7.68 -14.21 -2.07
CA ASP A 90 -6.44 -13.58 -1.59
C ASP A 90 -6.32 -12.14 -2.10
N GLY A 91 -6.97 -11.84 -3.23
CA GLY A 91 -7.08 -10.50 -3.82
C GLY A 91 -8.33 -9.71 -3.37
N ASP A 92 -9.11 -10.23 -2.42
CA ASP A 92 -10.21 -9.52 -1.77
C ASP A 92 -9.64 -8.59 -0.69
N ALA A 93 -9.28 -7.38 -1.10
CA ALA A 93 -9.56 -6.24 -0.24
C ALA A 93 -11.10 -6.13 -0.12
N PRO A 94 -11.66 -5.92 1.09
CA PRO A 94 -13.10 -6.06 1.34
C PRO A 94 -13.95 -5.28 0.34
N GLY A 95 -14.99 -5.94 -0.19
CA GLY A 95 -15.99 -5.32 -1.06
C GLY A 95 -16.80 -4.25 -0.33
N GLU A 96 -17.36 -3.31 -1.11
CA GLU A 96 -18.14 -2.12 -0.73
C GLU A 96 -19.38 -2.35 0.17
N GLY A 97 -19.61 -3.55 0.70
CA GLY A 97 -20.76 -3.86 1.56
C GLY A 97 -20.43 -4.49 2.91
N ASP A 98 -19.18 -4.90 3.15
CA ASP A 98 -18.76 -5.46 4.44
C ASP A 98 -17.45 -4.80 4.86
N ARG A 99 -17.60 -3.61 5.44
CA ARG A 99 -16.48 -2.85 5.98
C ARG A 99 -16.11 -3.50 7.32
N PRO A 100 -14.90 -4.08 7.50
CA PRO A 100 -14.29 -3.98 8.81
C PRO A 100 -14.15 -2.48 9.08
N ALA A 101 -14.68 -2.00 10.20
CA ALA A 101 -14.45 -0.63 10.63
C ALA A 101 -12.95 -0.35 10.48
N GLY A 102 -12.59 0.63 9.63
CA GLY A 102 -11.20 1.02 9.47
C GLY A 102 -10.62 1.22 10.86
N ARG A 103 -9.44 0.65 11.14
CA ARG A 103 -8.87 0.79 12.48
C ARG A 103 -8.68 2.28 12.72
N SER A 104 -9.23 2.78 13.82
CA SER A 104 -9.00 4.16 14.20
C SER A 104 -7.50 4.38 14.30
N TYR A 105 -7.04 5.58 13.95
CA TYR A 105 -5.64 5.95 14.07
C TYR A 105 -5.10 5.67 15.50
N ARG A 106 -5.99 5.66 16.52
CA ARG A 106 -5.75 5.18 17.90
C ARG A 106 -5.17 3.79 18.03
N SER A 107 -5.61 2.86 17.20
CA SER A 107 -5.11 1.48 17.25
C SER A 107 -3.68 1.37 16.72
N LEU A 108 -3.21 2.32 15.91
CA LEU A 108 -1.95 2.19 15.19
C LEU A 108 -0.82 2.99 15.84
N MET A 109 -1.10 4.04 16.62
CA MET A 109 -0.04 4.88 17.22
C MET A 109 -0.33 5.23 18.68
N GLU A 110 0.72 5.20 19.52
CA GLU A 110 0.65 5.58 20.94
C GLU A 110 0.28 7.07 21.15
N ALA A 111 0.70 7.97 20.26
CA ALA A 111 0.41 9.41 20.31
C ALA A 111 -0.96 9.81 19.69
N SER A 112 -1.93 8.90 19.73
CA SER A 112 -3.16 9.04 18.96
C SER A 112 -4.06 10.21 19.36
N GLY A 113 -4.09 10.59 20.64
CA GLY A 113 -4.89 11.71 21.12
C GLY A 113 -4.47 13.06 20.53
N SER A 114 -3.16 13.33 20.44
CA SER A 114 -2.65 14.57 19.84
C SER A 114 -2.89 14.60 18.33
N VAL A 115 -2.66 13.48 17.64
CA VAL A 115 -2.90 13.42 16.18
C VAL A 115 -4.37 13.64 15.86
N GLU A 116 -5.28 13.05 16.63
CA GLU A 116 -6.72 13.26 16.43
C GLU A 116 -7.15 14.70 16.70
N ARG A 117 -6.64 15.34 17.76
CA ARG A 117 -6.91 16.76 18.02
C ARG A 117 -6.44 17.62 16.84
N LEU A 118 -5.24 17.34 16.32
CA LEU A 118 -4.72 18.05 15.16
C LEU A 118 -5.58 17.78 13.91
N LEU A 119 -5.93 16.52 13.61
CA LEU A 119 -6.79 16.16 12.47
C LEU A 119 -8.19 16.80 12.58
N ALA A 120 -8.79 16.84 13.76
CA ALA A 120 -10.08 17.49 14.01
C ALA A 120 -9.98 19.01 13.75
N ALA A 121 -8.90 19.65 14.17
CA ALA A 121 -8.64 21.07 13.89
C ALA A 121 -8.40 21.38 12.40
N MET A 122 -8.16 20.36 11.57
CA MET A 122 -8.07 20.51 10.11
C MET A 122 -9.43 20.44 9.42
N GLU A 123 -10.52 20.13 10.15
CA GLU A 123 -11.90 20.05 9.61
C GLU A 123 -12.02 19.06 8.43
N SER A 124 -11.16 18.04 8.39
CA SER A 124 -11.19 17.00 7.37
C SER A 124 -11.95 15.78 7.86
N PRO A 125 -12.70 15.07 6.99
CA PRO A 125 -13.30 13.80 7.35
C PRO A 125 -12.24 12.78 7.78
N VAL A 126 -12.60 11.92 8.74
CA VAL A 126 -11.70 10.95 9.39
C VAL A 126 -11.02 9.99 8.40
N ASP A 127 -11.69 9.69 7.28
CA ASP A 127 -11.19 8.81 6.23
C ASP A 127 -10.42 9.54 5.10
N GLY A 128 -10.40 10.88 5.12
CA GLY A 128 -9.80 11.72 4.07
C GLY A 128 -10.44 11.63 2.69
N GLY A 129 -11.33 10.67 2.43
CA GLY A 129 -11.93 10.43 1.11
C GLY A 129 -11.01 9.72 0.10
N LEU A 130 -9.85 9.22 0.54
CA LEU A 130 -8.82 8.63 -0.32
C LEU A 130 -8.42 7.22 0.14
N HIS A 131 -8.24 6.33 -0.83
CA HIS A 131 -7.59 5.04 -0.64
C HIS A 131 -6.22 5.03 -1.32
N THR A 132 -5.22 4.51 -0.63
CA THR A 132 -3.88 4.31 -1.21
C THR A 132 -3.92 3.17 -2.23
N VAL A 133 -3.52 3.46 -3.46
CA VAL A 133 -3.31 2.46 -4.53
C VAL A 133 -1.82 2.08 -4.61
N GLY A 134 -0.94 3.07 -4.44
CA GLY A 134 0.50 2.87 -4.45
C GLY A 134 1.16 3.93 -3.58
N HIS A 135 2.20 3.54 -2.85
CA HIS A 135 2.89 4.45 -1.96
C HIS A 135 4.37 4.08 -1.87
N GLN A 136 5.21 4.99 -2.29
CA GLN A 136 6.65 4.85 -2.19
C GLN A 136 7.19 5.89 -1.21
N GLU A 137 7.92 5.44 -0.20
CA GLU A 137 8.63 6.29 0.75
C GLU A 137 10.13 6.07 0.66
N ARG A 138 10.85 7.19 0.69
CA ARG A 138 12.30 7.22 0.87
C ARG A 138 12.62 8.00 2.13
N VAL A 139 13.25 7.33 3.08
CA VAL A 139 13.72 7.88 4.35
C VAL A 139 15.23 8.06 4.30
N ARG A 140 15.74 9.14 4.88
CA ARG A 140 17.16 9.44 5.01
C ARG A 140 17.52 9.54 6.48
N ILE A 141 18.52 8.78 6.90
CA ILE A 141 19.13 8.87 8.22
C ILE A 141 20.45 9.63 8.09
N GLY A 142 20.63 10.66 8.90
CA GLY A 142 21.77 11.57 8.86
C GLY A 142 22.99 11.06 9.63
N ALA A 143 24.09 11.83 9.55
CA ALA A 143 25.37 11.51 10.18
C ALA A 143 25.30 11.45 11.73
N ARG A 144 24.32 12.10 12.37
CA ARG A 144 24.09 12.01 13.82
C ARG A 144 23.10 10.91 14.17
N ARG A 145 22.83 9.98 13.25
CA ARG A 145 21.83 8.90 13.36
C ARG A 145 20.39 9.42 13.44
N GLU A 146 20.14 10.68 13.13
CA GLU A 146 18.83 11.30 13.17
C GLU A 146 18.01 10.96 11.93
N LEU A 147 16.68 10.93 12.05
CA LEU A 147 15.80 11.03 10.89
C LEU A 147 16.02 12.40 10.24
N ALA A 148 16.74 12.45 9.12
CA ALA A 148 17.13 13.66 8.38
C ALA A 148 16.10 14.09 7.31
N GLY A 149 15.11 13.22 7.06
CA GLY A 149 13.95 13.55 6.27
C GLY A 149 13.34 12.36 5.57
N ARG A 150 12.14 12.57 5.05
CA ARG A 150 11.43 11.60 4.22
C ARG A 150 10.77 12.26 3.03
N THR A 151 10.63 11.47 1.97
CA THR A 151 9.88 11.83 0.77
C THR A 151 8.91 10.71 0.44
N SER A 152 7.66 11.06 0.16
CA SER A 152 6.58 10.14 -0.17
C SER A 152 6.03 10.48 -1.55
N ARG A 153 5.82 9.46 -2.39
CA ARG A 153 5.04 9.55 -3.63
C ARG A 153 3.84 8.64 -3.50
N HIS A 154 2.65 9.20 -3.72
CA HIS A 154 1.37 8.54 -3.52
C HIS A 154 0.62 8.46 -4.84
N VAL A 155 0.04 7.30 -5.09
CA VAL A 155 -1.10 7.15 -5.99
C VAL A 155 -2.29 6.81 -5.11
N VAL A 156 -3.28 7.68 -5.11
CA VAL A 156 -4.53 7.51 -4.36
C VAL A 156 -5.70 7.37 -5.30
N ARG A 157 -6.79 6.79 -4.81
CA ARG A 157 -8.10 6.76 -5.46
C ARG A 157 -9.12 7.42 -4.55
N ALA A 158 -9.87 8.38 -5.07
CA ALA A 158 -11.00 8.95 -4.34
C ALA A 158 -12.15 7.93 -4.27
N HIS A 159 -12.79 7.81 -3.11
CA HIS A 159 -14.00 6.97 -2.94
C HIS A 159 -15.26 7.79 -2.69
N ARG A 160 -15.14 9.12 -2.72
CA ARG A 160 -16.24 10.08 -2.71
C ARG A 160 -15.90 11.24 -3.62
N ASP A 161 -16.92 11.99 -4.00
CA ASP A 161 -16.75 13.19 -4.81
C ASP A 161 -16.24 14.38 -3.98
N GLY A 162 -15.55 15.29 -4.66
CA GLY A 162 -15.13 16.58 -4.10
C GLY A 162 -13.86 16.52 -3.26
N VAL A 163 -13.09 15.44 -3.33
CA VAL A 163 -11.82 15.33 -2.60
C VAL A 163 -10.77 16.21 -3.26
N ASP A 164 -10.23 17.16 -2.51
CA ASP A 164 -9.32 18.19 -3.02
C ASP A 164 -8.03 18.31 -2.19
N ARG A 165 -7.81 17.40 -1.24
CA ARG A 165 -6.68 17.48 -0.32
C ARG A 165 -6.30 16.13 0.28
N TYR A 166 -5.11 16.08 0.86
CA TYR A 166 -4.59 14.99 1.67
C TYR A 166 -3.97 15.54 2.96
N LEU A 167 -4.17 14.85 4.09
CA LEU A 167 -3.51 15.19 5.35
C LEU A 167 -2.32 14.27 5.60
N ALA A 168 -1.12 14.84 5.57
CA ALA A 168 0.13 14.13 5.82
C ALA A 168 0.54 14.29 7.30
N VAL A 169 0.67 13.18 8.01
CA VAL A 169 1.08 13.16 9.43
C VAL A 169 2.54 12.76 9.54
N HIS A 170 3.34 13.58 10.21
CA HIS A 170 4.72 13.31 10.58
C HIS A 170 4.84 13.18 12.10
N ARG A 171 5.57 12.17 12.56
CA ARG A 171 5.98 12.02 13.95
C ARG A 171 7.50 11.95 13.94
N GLY A 172 8.13 12.88 14.65
CA GLY A 172 9.57 12.88 14.82
C GLY A 172 10.01 11.86 15.87
N ASP A 173 11.31 11.57 15.84
CA ASP A 173 11.97 10.77 16.88
C ASP A 173 12.00 11.51 18.24
N PRO A 174 12.28 10.81 19.36
CA PRO A 174 12.39 11.45 20.67
C PRO A 174 13.30 12.69 20.66
N GLY A 175 12.82 13.78 21.26
CA GLY A 175 13.52 15.08 21.27
C GLY A 175 13.30 15.94 20.03
N CYS A 176 12.48 15.49 19.06
CA CYS A 176 12.11 16.28 17.89
C CYS A 176 11.41 17.61 18.28
N ASP A 177 11.75 18.67 17.56
CA ASP A 177 11.07 19.96 17.59
C ASP A 177 10.23 20.12 16.32
N PRO A 178 8.90 19.85 16.38
CA PRO A 178 8.06 19.87 15.20
C PRO A 178 7.88 21.28 14.61
N SER A 179 8.19 22.35 15.35
CA SER A 179 8.11 23.72 14.84
C SER A 179 9.20 24.04 13.80
N ARG A 180 10.28 23.25 13.79
CA ARG A 180 11.43 23.40 12.89
C ARG A 180 11.41 22.43 11.71
N ILE A 181 10.39 21.58 11.62
CA ILE A 181 10.24 20.63 10.50
C ILE A 181 9.77 21.39 9.27
N ALA A 182 10.49 21.23 8.16
CA ALA A 182 10.08 21.80 6.88
C ALA A 182 9.17 20.83 6.13
N VAL A 183 7.98 21.30 5.75
CA VAL A 183 7.06 20.57 4.86
C VAL A 183 7.37 20.95 3.41
N ARG A 184 7.58 19.93 2.55
CA ARG A 184 7.80 20.12 1.12
C ARG A 184 6.66 19.53 0.32
N ALA A 185 5.92 20.36 -0.41
CA ALA A 185 5.07 19.90 -1.49
C ALA A 185 5.94 19.70 -2.74
N LEU A 186 5.87 18.52 -3.37
CA LEU A 186 6.80 18.15 -4.45
C LEU A 186 6.09 17.95 -5.80
N GLU A 187 5.11 17.06 -5.86
CA GLU A 187 4.39 16.73 -7.10
C GLU A 187 2.89 16.94 -6.89
N ASN A 188 2.24 17.65 -7.82
CA ASN A 188 0.77 17.78 -7.92
C ASN A 188 0.07 18.14 -6.60
N CYS A 189 0.70 18.91 -5.75
CA CYS A 189 0.08 19.45 -4.55
C CYS A 189 0.78 20.72 -4.10
N ARG A 190 0.13 21.45 -3.21
CA ARG A 190 0.68 22.62 -2.52
C ARG A 190 0.40 22.51 -1.03
N THR A 191 1.31 23.02 -0.21
CA THR A 191 1.13 23.04 1.24
C THR A 191 0.03 24.04 1.61
N GLY A 192 -0.97 23.58 2.36
CA GLY A 192 -2.02 24.38 2.97
C GLY A 192 -1.68 24.68 4.43
N ARG A 193 -2.63 24.42 5.33
CA ARG A 193 -2.42 24.59 6.77
C ARG A 193 -1.41 23.57 7.31
N VAL A 194 -0.57 24.01 8.24
CA VAL A 194 0.33 23.16 9.02
C VAL A 194 0.03 23.38 10.50
N ARG A 195 -0.08 22.27 11.24
CA ARG A 195 -0.35 22.25 12.68
C ARG A 195 0.55 21.24 13.34
N TRP A 196 0.96 21.49 14.58
CA TRP A 196 1.82 20.58 15.32
C TRP A 196 1.50 20.59 16.81
N ASP A 197 1.97 19.56 17.49
CA ASP A 197 1.97 19.41 18.94
C ASP A 197 3.41 19.16 19.39
N GLY A 198 3.96 20.14 20.12
CA GLY A 198 5.35 20.12 20.58
C GLY A 198 5.64 19.03 21.61
N GLU A 199 4.68 18.73 22.49
CA GLU A 199 4.84 17.69 23.52
C GLU A 199 4.82 16.29 22.90
N ALA A 200 3.96 16.08 21.91
CA ALA A 200 3.85 14.81 21.21
C ALA A 200 4.90 14.60 20.09
N GLY A 201 5.61 15.64 19.67
CA GLY A 201 6.54 15.60 18.52
C GLY A 201 5.83 15.28 17.21
N VAL A 202 4.59 15.75 17.04
CA VAL A 202 3.74 15.44 15.88
C VAL A 202 3.46 16.70 15.08
N LEU A 203 3.48 16.57 13.75
CA LEU A 203 3.07 17.59 12.79
C LEU A 203 2.07 17.01 11.79
N VAL A 204 1.04 17.77 11.46
CA VAL A 204 0.05 17.48 10.41
C VAL A 204 0.09 18.61 9.38
N ALA A 205 0.31 18.23 8.13
CA ALA A 205 0.30 19.15 7.00
C ALA A 205 -0.86 18.84 6.06
N GLU A 206 -1.58 19.87 5.66
CA GLU A 206 -2.55 19.81 4.56
C GLU A 206 -1.82 19.95 3.23
N LEU A 207 -2.10 19.03 2.32
CA LEU A 207 -1.62 19.06 0.95
C LEU A 207 -2.84 19.23 0.06
N LEU A 208 -2.97 20.41 -0.54
CA LEU A 208 -4.09 20.77 -1.41
C LEU A 208 -3.76 20.33 -2.84
N PHE A 209 -4.74 19.73 -3.51
CA PHE A 209 -4.69 19.43 -4.93
C PHE A 209 -5.23 20.61 -5.72
N ASP A 210 -4.75 20.81 -6.94
CA ASP A 210 -5.28 21.85 -7.84
C ASP A 210 -6.52 21.38 -8.62
N THR A 211 -7.12 20.27 -8.18
CA THR A 211 -8.34 19.67 -8.75
C THR A 211 -9.21 19.06 -7.66
N ARG A 212 -10.50 18.88 -7.98
CA ARG A 212 -11.45 18.13 -7.16
C ARG A 212 -11.69 16.77 -7.78
N LEU A 213 -11.31 15.72 -7.08
CA LEU A 213 -11.45 14.34 -7.54
C LEU A 213 -12.91 13.87 -7.37
N ARG A 214 -13.37 13.11 -8.34
CA ARG A 214 -14.61 12.32 -8.26
C ARG A 214 -14.33 10.91 -7.77
N SER A 215 -15.36 10.26 -7.24
CA SER A 215 -15.29 8.87 -6.82
C SER A 215 -14.80 7.97 -7.96
N GLY A 216 -13.82 7.12 -7.65
CA GLY A 216 -13.12 6.25 -8.58
C GLY A 216 -11.88 6.86 -9.25
N GLU A 217 -11.75 8.19 -9.29
CA GLU A 217 -10.61 8.85 -9.93
C GLU A 217 -9.32 8.61 -9.15
N THR A 218 -8.22 8.44 -9.90
CA THR A 218 -6.89 8.30 -9.33
C THR A 218 -6.11 9.59 -9.42
N TYR A 219 -5.30 9.87 -8.41
CA TYR A 219 -4.44 11.05 -8.37
C TYR A 219 -3.05 10.67 -7.86
N LEU A 220 -2.03 11.21 -8.52
CA LEU A 220 -0.63 11.05 -8.14
C LEU A 220 -0.14 12.36 -7.55
N PHE A 221 0.46 12.33 -6.37
CA PHE A 221 1.07 13.48 -5.73
C PHE A 221 2.29 13.07 -4.89
N GLY A 222 3.11 14.04 -4.52
CA GLY A 222 4.33 13.81 -3.76
C GLY A 222 4.59 14.90 -2.74
N TYR A 223 5.11 14.51 -1.58
CA TYR A 223 5.45 15.42 -0.48
C TYR A 223 6.65 14.91 0.31
N GLY A 224 7.22 15.75 1.17
CA GLY A 224 8.26 15.35 2.08
C GLY A 224 8.28 16.18 3.36
N PHE A 225 9.03 15.66 4.34
CA PHE A 225 9.36 16.35 5.57
C PHE A 225 10.87 16.35 5.72
N ASP A 226 11.46 17.50 5.99
CA ASP A 226 12.81 17.57 6.57
C ASP A 226 12.65 17.74 8.07
N ASP A 227 12.82 16.64 8.76
CA ASP A 227 13.12 16.63 10.18
C ASP A 227 14.62 16.35 10.29
N GLY A 228 15.28 16.99 11.24
CA GLY A 228 16.66 16.70 11.62
C GLY A 228 16.88 17.10 13.07
N THR A 229 15.79 17.22 13.82
CA THR A 229 15.76 17.80 15.16
C THR A 229 15.68 16.73 16.24
N GLY A 230 15.18 15.54 15.89
CA GLY A 230 15.16 14.38 16.77
C GLY A 230 16.55 13.86 17.12
N GLY A 231 16.57 12.99 18.15
CA GLY A 231 17.74 12.22 18.53
C GLY A 231 18.05 11.07 17.55
N ALA A 232 18.82 10.09 18.03
CA ALA A 232 19.16 8.91 17.24
C ALA A 232 17.90 8.08 16.95
N SER A 233 17.63 7.87 15.67
CA SER A 233 16.54 7.04 15.16
C SER A 233 16.96 5.58 15.19
N GLY A 234 16.11 4.69 15.69
CA GLY A 234 16.33 3.23 15.67
C GLY A 234 15.39 2.49 14.71
N GLU A 235 14.40 3.18 14.16
CA GLU A 235 13.41 2.59 13.28
C GLU A 235 12.63 3.64 12.49
N TYR A 236 12.05 3.19 11.39
CA TYR A 236 10.99 3.91 10.71
C TYR A 236 9.76 3.03 10.57
N VAL A 237 8.62 3.55 11.02
CA VAL A 237 7.34 2.85 10.99
C VAL A 237 6.29 3.65 10.23
N ARG A 238 5.53 2.96 9.37
CA ARG A 238 4.36 3.51 8.69
C ARG A 238 3.11 2.76 9.11
N GLY A 239 2.10 3.52 9.51
CA GLY A 239 0.77 3.00 9.80
C GLY A 239 -0.16 3.05 8.61
N PHE A 240 -0.97 1.99 8.47
CA PHE A 240 -2.01 1.83 7.46
C PHE A 240 -3.34 1.54 8.15
N THR A 241 -4.27 2.49 8.05
CA THR A 241 -5.64 2.36 8.61
C THR A 241 -6.53 1.47 7.75
N PHE A 242 -6.21 1.38 6.46
CA PHE A 242 -6.90 0.55 5.47
C PHE A 242 -5.91 -0.35 4.76
N GLY A 243 -6.38 -1.53 4.36
CA GLY A 243 -5.62 -2.42 3.50
C GLY A 243 -5.79 -2.07 2.02
N GLY A 244 -4.88 -2.58 1.19
CA GLY A 244 -4.88 -2.41 -0.25
C GLY A 244 -3.71 -1.56 -0.75
N GLY A 245 -3.41 -1.74 -2.03
CA GLY A 245 -2.32 -1.07 -2.71
C GLY A 245 -0.93 -1.64 -2.39
N GLN A 246 0.06 -1.15 -3.12
CA GLN A 246 1.46 -1.50 -2.93
C GLN A 246 2.16 -0.44 -2.06
N TYR A 247 2.99 -0.88 -1.14
CA TYR A 247 3.88 -0.02 -0.37
C TYR A 247 5.34 -0.39 -0.59
N VAL A 248 6.17 0.61 -0.81
CA VAL A 248 7.62 0.48 -0.92
C VAL A 248 8.25 1.43 0.08
N LEU A 249 9.07 0.91 0.98
CA LEU A 249 9.87 1.71 1.90
C LEU A 249 11.34 1.49 1.59
N GLN A 250 12.07 2.58 1.36
CA GLN A 250 13.52 2.57 1.28
C GLN A 250 14.09 3.47 2.37
N VAL A 251 15.06 2.95 3.13
CA VAL A 251 15.81 3.71 4.13
C VAL A 251 17.24 3.81 3.65
N GLY A 252 17.78 5.03 3.57
CA GLY A 252 19.17 5.30 3.24
C GLY A 252 19.91 5.90 4.43
N PHE A 253 21.14 5.43 4.65
CA PHE A 253 21.99 5.82 5.76
C PHE A 253 23.17 6.67 5.28
N ASP A 254 23.57 7.63 6.11
CA ASP A 254 24.80 8.40 5.92
C ASP A 254 26.04 7.49 6.04
N GLU A 255 27.15 7.83 5.37
CA GLU A 255 28.40 7.05 5.45
C GLU A 255 29.03 7.06 6.84
N ALA A 256 28.86 8.16 7.57
CA ALA A 256 29.39 8.28 8.92
C ALA A 256 28.55 7.50 9.95
N ALA A 257 27.39 6.98 9.56
CA ALA A 257 26.43 6.36 10.46
C ALA A 257 25.77 5.13 9.80
N LEU A 258 26.52 4.04 9.69
CA LEU A 258 26.01 2.76 9.17
C LEU A 258 25.49 1.86 10.30
N PRO A 259 24.31 1.24 10.14
CA PRO A 259 23.80 0.28 11.12
C PRO A 259 24.53 -1.05 11.03
N VAL A 260 24.63 -1.77 12.15
CA VAL A 260 25.20 -3.13 12.18
C VAL A 260 24.21 -4.16 11.63
N ARG A 261 22.91 -3.91 11.81
CA ARG A 261 21.84 -4.80 11.40
C ARG A 261 20.59 -4.00 11.06
N CYS A 262 19.89 -4.42 10.02
CA CYS A 262 18.59 -3.90 9.63
C CYS A 262 17.59 -5.05 9.56
N ARG A 263 16.36 -4.83 10.03
CA ARG A 263 15.31 -5.84 10.02
C ARG A 263 13.99 -5.23 9.60
N ARG A 264 13.27 -5.90 8.70
CA ARG A 264 11.86 -5.58 8.43
C ARG A 264 10.98 -6.16 9.52
N PHE A 265 9.90 -5.47 9.84
CA PHE A 265 8.85 -5.98 10.71
C PHE A 265 7.46 -5.53 10.24
N ALA A 266 6.46 -6.27 10.69
CA ALA A 266 5.05 -5.89 10.62
C ALA A 266 4.42 -6.08 12.00
N GLN A 267 3.46 -5.24 12.34
CA GLN A 267 2.83 -5.24 13.66
C GLN A 267 1.36 -4.83 13.51
N ALA A 268 0.43 -5.52 14.20
CA ALA A 268 -0.99 -5.27 14.01
C ALA A 268 -1.46 -3.91 14.59
N SER A 269 -0.83 -3.47 15.68
CA SER A 269 -1.14 -2.25 16.44
C SER A 269 0.07 -1.88 17.30
N ALA A 270 0.20 -0.63 17.74
CA ALA A 270 1.36 -0.18 18.51
C ALA A 270 1.65 -0.99 19.79
N GLY A 271 0.61 -1.55 20.44
CA GLY A 271 0.75 -2.41 21.61
C GLY A 271 0.83 -3.92 21.32
N ALA A 272 0.67 -4.36 20.07
CA ALA A 272 0.81 -5.77 19.72
C ALA A 272 2.29 -6.17 19.60
N ALA A 273 2.61 -7.44 19.85
CA ALA A 273 3.94 -7.95 19.55
C ALA A 273 4.28 -7.76 18.07
N ARG A 274 5.54 -7.38 17.76
CA ARG A 274 6.03 -7.39 16.39
C ARG A 274 5.98 -8.83 15.87
N GLY A 275 5.55 -8.98 14.62
CA GLY A 275 5.67 -10.24 13.90
C GLY A 275 7.14 -10.62 13.69
N ALA A 276 7.36 -11.78 13.05
CA ALA A 276 8.70 -12.27 12.75
C ALA A 276 9.54 -11.20 12.02
N ARG A 277 10.70 -10.88 12.59
CA ARG A 277 11.67 -9.96 11.98
C ARG A 277 12.45 -10.70 10.89
N GLY A 278 12.57 -10.09 9.72
CA GLY A 278 13.41 -10.60 8.64
C GLY A 278 14.62 -9.68 8.43
N ASP A 279 15.83 -10.25 8.38
CA ASP A 279 17.04 -9.48 8.13
C ASP A 279 17.02 -8.84 6.73
N LEU A 280 17.53 -7.62 6.66
CA LEU A 280 17.73 -6.86 5.42
C LEU A 280 19.21 -6.56 5.24
N THR A 281 19.73 -6.88 4.06
CA THR A 281 21.12 -6.60 3.71
C THR A 281 21.25 -5.15 3.23
N LEU A 282 22.13 -4.40 3.89
CA LEU A 282 22.51 -3.05 3.46
C LEU A 282 23.23 -3.12 2.11
N THR A 283 22.75 -2.35 1.14
CA THR A 283 23.42 -2.23 -0.16
C THR A 283 24.74 -1.45 0.00
N GLY A 284 25.85 -1.97 -0.52
CA GLY A 284 27.19 -1.41 -0.27
C GLY A 284 27.33 0.06 -0.69
N ARG A 285 27.35 0.35 -2.00
CA ARG A 285 27.60 1.71 -2.51
C ARG A 285 26.51 2.73 -2.12
N HIS A 286 25.25 2.28 -2.09
CA HIS A 286 24.10 3.15 -1.91
C HIS A 286 23.63 3.25 -0.46
N ARG A 287 24.14 2.39 0.44
CA ARG A 287 23.84 2.40 1.88
C ARG A 287 22.34 2.40 2.17
N THR A 288 21.58 1.67 1.36
CA THR A 288 20.13 1.57 1.53
C THR A 288 19.67 0.15 1.80
N VAL A 289 18.59 0.04 2.57
CA VAL A 289 17.73 -1.15 2.68
C VAL A 289 16.34 -0.80 2.17
N HIS A 290 15.57 -1.80 1.77
CA HIS A 290 14.19 -1.59 1.38
C HIS A 290 13.30 -2.78 1.72
N LEU A 291 12.00 -2.54 1.76
CA LEU A 291 10.98 -3.58 1.74
C LEU A 291 9.88 -3.19 0.76
N VAL A 292 9.16 -4.21 0.30
CA VAL A 292 7.98 -4.07 -0.56
C VAL A 292 6.86 -4.90 0.05
N GLU A 293 5.68 -4.31 0.14
CA GLU A 293 4.43 -5.00 0.48
C GLU A 293 3.47 -4.83 -0.69
N GLU A 294 3.15 -5.92 -1.39
CA GLU A 294 2.30 -5.89 -2.60
C GLU A 294 0.80 -5.75 -2.30
N GLY A 295 0.40 -6.10 -1.07
CA GLY A 295 -0.98 -6.03 -0.60
C GLY A 295 -1.02 -5.63 0.86
N VAL A 296 -0.90 -4.33 1.12
CA VAL A 296 -0.85 -3.80 2.48
C VAL A 296 -2.08 -4.22 3.27
N ARG A 297 -1.88 -4.66 4.51
CA ARG A 297 -2.96 -4.93 5.47
C ARG A 297 -3.02 -3.80 6.49
N PRO A 298 -4.19 -3.56 7.12
CA PRO A 298 -4.27 -2.64 8.23
C PRO A 298 -3.27 -3.02 9.34
N GLY A 299 -2.47 -2.07 9.79
CA GLY A 299 -1.37 -2.35 10.71
C GLY A 299 -0.20 -1.38 10.52
N LEU A 300 0.93 -1.77 11.09
CA LEU A 300 2.22 -1.07 11.02
C LEU A 300 3.21 -1.92 10.22
N ILE A 301 3.94 -1.28 9.34
CA ILE A 301 5.06 -1.88 8.60
C ILE A 301 6.26 -0.96 8.76
N GLY A 302 7.43 -1.52 9.02
CA GLY A 302 8.62 -0.74 9.25
C GLY A 302 9.92 -1.49 9.06
N ILE A 303 11.00 -0.74 9.20
CA ILE A 303 12.36 -1.26 9.29
C ILE A 303 12.94 -0.72 10.59
N ASP A 304 13.46 -1.62 11.43
CA ASP A 304 14.27 -1.27 12.57
C ASP A 304 15.75 -1.58 12.29
N TRP A 305 16.64 -0.91 13.01
CA TRP A 305 18.07 -1.10 12.87
C TRP A 305 18.78 -0.94 14.21
N ASP A 306 19.89 -1.66 14.34
CA ASP A 306 20.77 -1.58 15.49
C ASP A 306 22.02 -0.79 15.10
N TRP A 307 22.49 0.06 16.01
CA TRP A 307 23.71 0.85 15.84
C TRP A 307 24.96 0.19 16.41
N GLU A 308 24.78 -0.83 17.24
CA GLU A 308 25.81 -1.58 17.99
C GLU A 308 25.52 -3.07 17.93
#